data_AF-A0A9W4A0N0-F1
#
_entry.id   AF-A0A9W4A0N0-F1
#
_cell.length_a   1.000
_cell.length_b   1.000
_cell.length_c   1.000
_cell.angle_alpha   90.00
_cell.angle_beta   90.00
_cell.angle_gamma   90.00
#
_symmetry.space_group_name_H-M   'P 1'
#
loop_
_entity.id
_entity.type
_entity.pdbx_description
1 polymer ?
#
loop_
_entity_poly.entity_id
_entity_poly.type
_entity_poly.pdbx_seq_one_letter_code
_entity_poly.pdbx_strand_id
1 'polypeptide(L)'
;MASKEHKKQITYKERSKRLSAINFYITNIPLEYLPKEQVYDLYSLRWQIELIFKTWKSFFRIHHCNSVKLERLECHLYGQLISILLCSSTMFQMRQLLLIKKKRELSEYKAVYIIKDYFSLIYQSLQKNTQELTKILLRLFNLLQKNGQKSHRHEKKTVFDILGVVYNFSMSHNHVA
;
A
#
# COMPACT_ATOMS: atom_id res chain seq x y z
N MET A 1 -24.30 -1.87 12.26
CA MET A 1 -25.14 -3.04 11.94
C MET A 1 -26.37 -2.70 11.10
N ALA A 2 -26.96 -1.50 11.23
CA ALA A 2 -28.09 -1.06 10.40
C ALA A 2 -27.86 -1.26 8.88
N SER A 3 -26.69 -0.90 8.35
CA SER A 3 -26.36 -1.12 6.92
C SER A 3 -26.23 -2.61 6.53
N LYS A 4 -25.94 -3.51 7.49
CA LYS A 4 -25.90 -4.97 7.27
C LYS A 4 -27.31 -5.57 7.33
N GLU A 5 -28.16 -5.09 8.22
CA GLU A 5 -29.59 -5.48 8.29
C GLU A 5 -30.31 -5.13 6.99
N HIS A 6 -30.11 -3.90 6.49
CA HIS A 6 -30.70 -3.45 5.24
C HIS A 6 -30.19 -4.25 4.02
N LYS A 7 -28.90 -4.60 3.98
CA LYS A 7 -28.33 -5.42 2.88
C LYS A 7 -28.76 -6.88 2.91
N LYS A 8 -29.11 -7.42 4.07
CA LYS A 8 -29.45 -8.84 4.24
C LYS A 8 -30.92 -9.11 4.52
N GLN A 9 -31.74 -8.07 4.69
CA GLN A 9 -33.15 -8.17 5.09
C GLN A 9 -33.36 -9.05 6.34
N ILE A 10 -32.44 -8.98 7.30
CA ILE A 10 -32.50 -9.75 8.56
C ILE A 10 -32.47 -8.77 9.73
N THR A 11 -33.34 -8.98 10.71
CA THR A 11 -33.37 -8.22 11.96
C THR A 11 -32.59 -8.96 13.04
N TYR A 12 -31.52 -8.35 13.58
CA TYR A 12 -30.74 -8.93 14.67
C TYR A 12 -31.36 -8.61 16.03
N LYS A 13 -31.23 -9.57 16.98
CA LYS A 13 -31.58 -9.35 18.39
C LYS A 13 -30.75 -8.21 18.98
N GLU A 14 -31.36 -7.44 19.89
CA GLU A 14 -30.73 -6.25 20.48
C GLU A 14 -29.42 -6.57 21.24
N ARG A 15 -29.38 -7.72 21.94
CA ARG A 15 -28.16 -8.23 22.57
C ARG A 15 -27.00 -8.39 21.58
N SER A 16 -27.28 -8.92 20.38
CA SER A 16 -26.27 -9.09 19.32
C SER A 16 -25.81 -7.74 18.75
N LYS A 17 -26.70 -6.75 18.70
CA LYS A 17 -26.35 -5.37 18.30
C LYS A 17 -25.39 -4.73 19.30
N ARG A 18 -25.65 -4.88 20.60
CA ARG A 18 -24.78 -4.37 21.68
C ARG A 18 -23.41 -5.03 21.64
N LEU A 19 -23.34 -6.36 21.51
CA LEU A 19 -22.08 -7.09 21.44
C LEU A 19 -21.23 -6.70 20.23
N SER A 20 -21.84 -6.45 19.06
CA SER A 20 -21.11 -6.00 17.87
C SER A 20 -20.57 -4.58 17.95
N ALA A 21 -21.00 -3.78 18.92
CA ALA A 21 -20.46 -2.44 19.14
C ALA A 21 -19.16 -2.48 19.98
N ILE A 22 -18.87 -3.61 20.63
CA ILE A 22 -17.70 -3.80 21.49
C ILE A 22 -16.55 -4.41 20.67
N ASN A 23 -15.38 -3.80 20.72
CA ASN A 23 -14.15 -4.35 20.14
C ASN A 23 -13.15 -4.65 21.27
N PHE A 24 -12.64 -5.88 21.30
CA PHE A 24 -11.57 -6.27 22.22
C PHE A 24 -10.24 -6.34 21.47
N TYR A 25 -9.21 -5.72 22.03
CA TYR A 25 -7.84 -5.81 21.55
C TYR A 25 -7.01 -6.52 22.60
N ILE A 26 -6.28 -7.55 22.18
CA ILE A 26 -5.37 -8.31 23.02
C ILE A 26 -3.98 -8.16 22.42
N THR A 27 -3.01 -7.76 23.23
CA THR A 27 -1.63 -7.56 22.80
C THR A 27 -0.67 -8.09 23.86
N ASN A 28 0.45 -8.64 23.41
CA ASN A 28 1.59 -9.02 24.26
C ASN A 28 2.63 -7.90 24.36
N ILE A 29 2.38 -6.73 23.73
CA ILE A 29 3.27 -5.58 23.77
C ILE A 29 3.16 -4.90 25.15
N PRO A 30 4.28 -4.70 25.88
CA PRO A 30 4.26 -3.98 27.15
C PRO A 30 3.77 -2.54 27.02
N LEU A 31 3.15 -2.03 28.09
CA LEU A 31 2.65 -0.64 28.17
C LEU A 31 3.73 0.43 27.96
N GLU A 32 4.99 0.11 28.29
CA GLU A 32 6.15 0.99 28.07
C GLU A 32 6.36 1.30 26.58
N TYR A 33 6.11 0.33 25.70
CA TYR A 33 6.28 0.47 24.25
C TYR A 33 4.99 0.90 23.54
N LEU A 34 3.83 0.51 24.07
CA LEU A 34 2.54 0.82 23.46
C LEU A 34 1.54 1.27 24.54
N PRO A 35 1.37 2.59 24.72
CA PRO A 35 0.32 3.14 25.56
C PRO A 35 -1.06 2.66 25.09
N LYS A 36 -1.97 2.43 26.05
CA LYS A 36 -3.31 1.89 25.78
C LYS A 36 -4.10 2.74 24.76
N GLU A 37 -3.87 4.05 24.74
CA GLU A 37 -4.53 5.02 23.85
C GLU A 37 -4.13 4.80 22.38
N GLN A 38 -2.94 4.25 22.13
CA GLN A 38 -2.39 4.05 20.79
C GLN A 38 -2.68 2.66 20.21
N VAL A 39 -3.16 1.71 21.02
CA VAL A 39 -3.48 0.34 20.59
C VAL A 39 -4.45 0.34 19.41
N TYR A 40 -5.47 1.19 19.47
CA TYR A 40 -6.46 1.32 18.40
C TYR A 40 -5.82 1.84 17.10
N ASP A 41 -5.03 2.90 17.19
CA ASP A 41 -4.37 3.50 16.03
C ASP A 41 -3.41 2.51 15.38
N LEU A 42 -2.60 1.81 16.17
CA LEU A 42 -1.70 0.77 15.66
C LEU A 42 -2.48 -0.36 14.98
N TYR A 43 -3.55 -0.87 15.61
CA TYR A 43 -4.35 -1.93 15.02
C TYR A 43 -5.08 -1.50 13.75
N SER A 44 -5.38 -0.20 13.59
CA SER A 44 -5.97 0.34 12.36
C SER A 44 -5.06 0.13 11.14
N LEU A 45 -3.73 0.06 11.35
CA LEU A 45 -2.75 -0.22 10.29
C LEU A 45 -2.87 -1.62 9.71
N ARG A 46 -3.54 -2.56 10.39
CA ARG A 46 -3.83 -3.89 9.85
C ARG A 46 -4.51 -3.81 8.48
N TRP A 47 -5.29 -2.76 8.20
CA TRP A 47 -5.91 -2.58 6.89
C TRP A 47 -4.90 -2.43 5.73
N GLN A 48 -3.64 -2.06 6.01
CA GLN A 48 -2.59 -1.97 4.99
C GLN A 48 -2.34 -3.31 4.29
N ILE A 49 -2.37 -4.43 5.01
CA ILE A 49 -2.17 -5.75 4.38
C ILE A 49 -3.36 -6.11 3.47
N GLU A 50 -4.58 -5.73 3.84
CA GLU A 50 -5.75 -5.90 2.97
C GLU A 50 -5.62 -5.07 1.69
N LEU A 51 -5.10 -3.84 1.78
CA LEU A 51 -4.87 -3.00 0.62
C LEU A 51 -3.79 -3.57 -0.30
N ILE A 52 -2.71 -4.13 0.27
CA ILE A 52 -1.65 -4.82 -0.50
C ILE A 52 -2.24 -6.02 -1.24
N PHE A 53 -2.95 -6.91 -0.53
CA PHE A 53 -3.57 -8.08 -1.18
C PHE A 53 -4.66 -7.71 -2.18
N LYS A 54 -5.42 -6.64 -1.91
CA LYS A 54 -6.38 -6.11 -2.89
C LYS A 54 -5.68 -5.67 -4.16
N THR A 55 -4.57 -4.95 -4.02
CA THR A 55 -3.74 -4.48 -5.14
C THR A 55 -3.19 -5.67 -5.94
N TRP A 56 -2.68 -6.70 -5.28
CA TRP A 56 -2.17 -7.92 -5.93
C TRP A 56 -3.26 -8.68 -6.68
N LYS A 57 -4.43 -8.85 -6.05
CA LYS A 57 -5.57 -9.51 -6.70
C LYS A 57 -6.09 -8.71 -7.89
N SER A 58 -6.27 -7.40 -7.74
CA SER A 58 -6.84 -6.56 -8.80
C SER A 58 -5.90 -6.39 -10.00
N PHE A 59 -4.62 -6.12 -9.75
CA PHE A 59 -3.69 -5.81 -10.84
C PHE A 59 -2.88 -7.01 -11.32
N PHE A 60 -2.47 -7.92 -10.44
CA PHE A 60 -1.64 -9.06 -10.83
C PHE A 60 -2.43 -10.36 -10.95
N ARG A 61 -3.72 -10.36 -10.57
CA ARG A 61 -4.62 -11.51 -10.69
C ARG A 61 -4.06 -12.79 -10.05
N ILE A 62 -3.30 -12.64 -8.95
CA ILE A 62 -2.65 -13.77 -8.25
C ILE A 62 -3.62 -14.84 -7.70
N HIS A 63 -4.89 -14.48 -7.55
CA HIS A 63 -5.95 -15.40 -7.09
C HIS A 63 -6.55 -16.22 -8.23
N HIS A 64 -6.20 -15.93 -9.48
CA HIS A 64 -6.75 -16.59 -10.65
C HIS A 64 -5.85 -17.77 -11.03
N CYS A 65 -6.26 -18.97 -10.64
CA CYS A 65 -5.58 -20.20 -11.01
C CYS A 65 -6.38 -20.92 -12.10
N ASN A 66 -5.76 -21.13 -13.26
CA ASN A 66 -6.33 -21.96 -14.30
C ASN A 66 -6.06 -23.43 -14.00
N SER A 67 -6.95 -24.32 -14.43
CA SER A 67 -6.69 -25.77 -14.44
C SER A 67 -5.64 -26.10 -15.50
N VAL A 68 -4.37 -26.06 -15.12
CA VAL A 68 -3.22 -26.39 -15.97
C VAL A 68 -2.30 -27.37 -15.24
N LYS A 69 -1.33 -27.94 -15.97
CA LYS A 69 -0.28 -28.76 -15.36
C LYS A 69 0.48 -27.98 -14.28
N LEU A 70 0.94 -28.70 -13.26
CA LEU A 70 1.58 -28.12 -12.08
C LEU A 70 2.80 -27.25 -12.45
N GLU A 71 3.63 -27.70 -13.38
CA GLU A 71 4.85 -26.99 -13.79
C GLU A 71 4.52 -25.66 -14.47
N ARG A 72 3.42 -25.63 -15.25
CA ARG A 72 2.94 -24.40 -15.89
C ARG A 72 2.34 -23.45 -14.85
N LEU A 73 1.62 -23.98 -13.87
CA LEU A 73 1.07 -23.20 -12.76
C LEU A 73 2.18 -22.54 -11.95
N GLU A 74 3.20 -23.31 -11.57
CA GLU A 74 4.36 -22.81 -10.81
C GLU A 74 5.11 -21.72 -11.56
N CYS A 75 5.44 -21.96 -12.84
CA CYS A 75 6.10 -20.96 -13.68
C CYS A 75 5.27 -19.66 -13.78
N HIS A 76 3.95 -19.77 -13.95
CA HIS A 76 3.06 -18.61 -13.97
C HIS A 76 3.05 -17.86 -12.64
N LEU A 77 2.96 -18.60 -11.51
CA LEU A 77 2.97 -18.03 -10.17
C LEU A 77 4.28 -17.30 -9.89
N TYR A 78 5.43 -17.91 -10.19
CA TYR A 78 6.73 -17.25 -10.02
C TYR A 78 6.85 -15.98 -10.87
N GLY A 79 6.40 -16.01 -12.13
CA GLY A 79 6.37 -14.83 -12.98
C GLY A 79 5.50 -13.70 -12.41
N GLN A 80 4.34 -14.03 -11.85
CA GLN A 80 3.48 -13.06 -11.16
C GLN A 80 4.14 -12.50 -9.89
N LEU A 81 4.79 -13.35 -9.08
CA LEU A 81 5.49 -12.92 -7.86
C LEU A 81 6.67 -12.00 -8.18
N ILE A 82 7.45 -12.30 -9.22
CA ILE A 82 8.54 -11.43 -9.68
C ILE A 82 7.97 -10.09 -10.16
N SER A 83 6.87 -10.10 -10.92
CA SER A 83 6.20 -8.88 -11.38
C SER A 83 5.71 -8.02 -10.21
N ILE A 84 5.12 -8.65 -9.19
CA ILE A 84 4.68 -7.98 -7.95
C ILE A 84 5.87 -7.37 -7.22
N LEU A 85 6.97 -8.13 -7.08
CA LEU A 85 8.19 -7.70 -6.41
C LEU A 85 8.78 -6.46 -7.08
N LEU A 86 8.95 -6.48 -8.40
CA LEU A 86 9.47 -5.35 -9.18
C LEU A 86 8.56 -4.12 -9.06
N CYS A 87 7.25 -4.30 -9.13
CA CYS A 87 6.29 -3.20 -9.03
C CYS A 87 6.31 -2.58 -7.63
N SER A 88 6.28 -3.44 -6.61
CA SER A 88 6.25 -3.01 -5.20
C SER A 88 7.55 -2.32 -4.81
N SER A 89 8.70 -2.83 -5.28
CA SER A 89 10.01 -2.21 -5.07
C SER A 89 10.07 -0.82 -5.71
N THR A 90 9.64 -0.71 -6.97
CA THR A 90 9.58 0.59 -7.68
C THR A 90 8.63 1.56 -6.98
N MET A 91 7.46 1.09 -6.55
CA MET A 91 6.47 1.90 -5.83
C MET A 91 7.03 2.42 -4.52
N PHE A 92 7.69 1.55 -3.73
CA PHE A 92 8.29 1.95 -2.46
C PHE A 92 9.37 3.02 -2.67
N GLN A 93 10.27 2.83 -3.63
CA GLN A 93 11.31 3.81 -3.95
C GLN A 93 10.73 5.15 -4.41
N MET A 94 9.75 5.13 -5.32
CA MET A 94 9.08 6.35 -5.80
C MET A 94 8.34 7.07 -4.67
N ARG A 95 7.70 6.32 -3.76
CA ARG A 95 7.03 6.89 -2.57
C ARG A 95 8.03 7.56 -1.64
N GLN A 96 9.17 6.92 -1.35
CA GLN A 96 10.22 7.52 -0.52
C GLN A 96 10.76 8.80 -1.15
N LEU A 97 11.06 8.79 -2.46
CA LEU A 97 11.55 9.96 -3.18
C LEU A 97 10.53 11.11 -3.17
N LEU A 98 9.25 10.83 -3.38
CA LEU A 98 8.19 11.84 -3.34
C LEU A 98 7.97 12.39 -1.92
N LEU A 99 8.07 11.53 -0.91
CA LEU A 99 7.96 11.94 0.49
C LEU A 99 9.10 12.90 0.85
N ILE A 100 10.35 12.52 0.54
CA ILE A 100 11.54 13.33 0.85
C ILE A 100 11.54 14.64 0.05
N LYS A 101 11.37 14.58 -1.27
CA LYS A 101 11.55 15.75 -2.15
C LYS A 101 10.34 16.67 -2.21
N LYS A 102 9.13 16.15 -2.03
CA LYS A 102 7.88 16.89 -2.26
C LYS A 102 6.93 16.90 -1.06
N LYS A 103 7.26 16.19 0.03
CA LYS A 103 6.40 16.03 1.21
C LYS A 103 5.00 15.53 0.82
N ARG A 104 4.93 14.61 -0.14
CA ARG A 104 3.67 14.04 -0.65
C ARG A 104 3.61 12.55 -0.37
N GLU A 105 2.50 12.13 0.21
CA GLU A 105 2.17 10.72 0.35
C GLU A 105 1.61 10.16 -0.96
N LEU A 106 2.20 9.05 -1.40
CA LEU A 106 1.76 8.31 -2.58
C LEU A 106 0.76 7.21 -2.18
N SER A 107 -0.34 7.10 -2.91
CA SER A 107 -1.32 6.02 -2.76
C SER A 107 -0.76 4.73 -3.33
N GLU A 108 -0.68 3.66 -2.51
CA GLU A 108 -0.18 2.35 -2.93
C GLU A 108 -0.93 1.84 -4.17
N TYR A 109 -2.27 1.90 -4.14
CA TYR A 109 -3.12 1.37 -5.20
C TYR A 109 -2.95 2.12 -6.52
N LYS A 110 -2.97 3.46 -6.49
CA LYS A 110 -2.80 4.28 -7.71
C LYS A 110 -1.39 4.16 -8.28
N ALA A 111 -0.38 4.09 -7.40
CA ALA A 111 1.00 3.99 -7.83
C ALA A 111 1.28 2.67 -8.53
N VAL A 112 0.86 1.55 -7.96
CA VAL A 112 1.02 0.23 -8.57
C VAL A 112 0.31 0.16 -9.92
N TYR A 113 -0.88 0.74 -10.04
CA TYR A 113 -1.57 0.84 -11.33
C TYR A 113 -0.73 1.55 -12.39
N ILE A 114 -0.23 2.75 -12.09
CA ILE A 114 0.59 3.55 -13.03
C ILE A 114 1.92 2.84 -13.35
N ILE A 115 2.60 2.28 -12.34
CA ILE A 115 3.90 1.61 -12.51
C ILE A 115 3.76 0.36 -13.36
N LYS A 116 2.69 -0.41 -13.16
CA LYS A 116 2.42 -1.62 -13.94
C LYS A 116 2.28 -1.29 -15.43
N ASP A 117 1.57 -0.21 -15.77
CA ASP A 117 1.43 0.23 -17.17
C ASP A 117 2.77 0.65 -17.80
N TYR A 118 3.75 1.04 -16.97
CA TYR A 118 5.10 1.42 -17.41
C TYR A 118 6.07 0.24 -17.57
N PHE A 119 5.69 -0.99 -17.22
CA PHE A 119 6.59 -2.14 -17.25
C PHE A 119 7.18 -2.45 -18.63
N SER A 120 6.36 -2.41 -19.68
CA SER A 120 6.83 -2.64 -21.04
C SER A 120 7.87 -1.60 -21.46
N LEU A 121 7.63 -0.33 -21.14
CA LEU A 121 8.53 0.78 -21.43
C LEU A 121 9.85 0.66 -20.66
N ILE A 122 9.79 0.32 -19.37
CA ILE A 122 10.97 0.08 -18.54
C ILE A 122 11.80 -1.06 -19.13
N TYR A 123 11.16 -2.19 -19.46
CA TYR A 123 11.83 -3.33 -20.06
C TYR A 123 12.51 -2.98 -21.40
N GLN A 124 11.82 -2.28 -22.29
CA GLN A 124 12.39 -1.83 -23.56
C GLN A 124 13.58 -0.88 -23.36
N SER A 125 13.53 -0.01 -22.36
CA SER A 125 14.65 0.91 -22.10
C SER A 125 15.86 0.23 -21.48
N LEU A 126 15.67 -0.80 -20.65
CA LEU A 126 16.75 -1.61 -20.09
C LEU A 126 17.61 -2.26 -21.19
N GLN A 127 16.99 -2.63 -22.32
CA GLN A 127 17.70 -3.23 -23.45
C GLN A 127 18.49 -2.23 -24.30
N LYS A 128 18.24 -0.92 -24.18
CA LYS A 128 18.87 0.10 -25.02
C LYS A 128 20.09 0.72 -24.35
N ASN A 129 19.88 1.58 -23.35
CA ASN A 129 20.93 2.24 -22.59
C ASN A 129 20.39 2.81 -21.27
N THR A 130 21.31 3.19 -20.38
CA THR A 130 20.99 3.75 -19.06
C THR A 130 20.31 5.13 -19.12
N GLN A 131 20.59 5.91 -20.17
CA GLN A 131 20.02 7.25 -20.36
C GLN A 131 18.51 7.20 -20.66
N GLU A 132 18.07 6.33 -21.57
CA GLU A 132 16.66 6.14 -21.87
C GLU A 132 15.89 5.59 -20.68
N LEU A 133 16.49 4.65 -19.92
CA LEU A 133 15.90 4.16 -18.68
C LEU A 133 15.67 5.31 -17.68
N THR A 134 16.68 6.16 -17.49
CA THR A 134 16.59 7.33 -16.60
C THR A 134 15.47 8.27 -17.04
N LYS A 135 15.35 8.54 -18.34
CA LYS A 135 14.30 9.38 -18.92
C LYS A 135 12.90 8.80 -18.65
N ILE A 136 12.72 7.49 -18.81
CA ILE A 136 11.44 6.82 -18.52
C ILE A 136 11.12 6.86 -17.03
N LEU A 137 12.10 6.61 -16.16
CA LEU A 137 11.91 6.67 -14.71
C LEU A 137 11.56 8.09 -14.24
N LEU A 138 12.17 9.13 -14.82
CA LEU A 138 11.81 10.52 -14.54
C LEU A 138 10.39 10.85 -15.01
N ARG A 139 9.98 10.34 -16.18
CA ARG A 139 8.59 10.49 -16.67
C ARG A 139 7.60 9.82 -15.73
N LEU A 140 7.90 8.60 -15.30
CA LEU A 140 7.10 7.85 -14.33
C LEU A 140 6.99 8.61 -13.00
N PHE A 141 8.10 9.14 -12.48
CA PHE A 141 8.11 9.95 -11.26
C PHE A 141 7.17 11.17 -11.38
N ASN A 142 7.26 11.91 -12.49
CA ASN A 142 6.41 13.07 -12.73
C ASN A 142 4.91 12.71 -12.82
N LEU A 143 4.57 11.56 -13.40
CA LEU A 143 3.18 11.09 -13.45
C LEU A 143 2.67 10.67 -12.06
N LEU A 144 3.49 9.95 -11.30
CA LEU A 144 3.15 9.58 -9.91
C LEU A 144 2.97 10.83 -9.04
N GLN A 145 3.80 11.85 -9.23
CA GLN A 145 3.67 13.13 -8.52
C GLN A 145 2.32 13.82 -8.79
N LYS A 146 1.85 13.79 -10.05
CA LYS A 146 0.60 14.46 -10.46
C LYS A 146 -0.64 13.66 -10.06
N ASN A 147 -0.62 12.34 -10.27
CA ASN A 147 -1.83 11.51 -10.25
C ASN A 147 -1.89 10.54 -9.04
N GLY A 148 -0.74 10.26 -8.42
CA GLY A 148 -0.61 9.23 -7.40
C GLY A 148 -0.89 9.69 -5.98
N GLN A 149 -1.25 10.96 -5.74
CA GLN A 149 -1.44 11.48 -4.39
C GLN A 149 -2.50 10.70 -3.61
N LYS A 150 -2.17 10.39 -2.35
CA LYS A 150 -3.05 9.72 -1.40
C LYS A 150 -4.14 10.68 -0.96
N SER A 151 -5.39 10.21 -1.04
CA SER A 151 -6.55 10.96 -0.55
C SER A 151 -6.61 10.84 0.97
N HIS A 152 -6.78 11.97 1.64
CA HIS A 152 -6.96 12.02 3.08
C HIS A 152 -8.45 11.96 3.41
N ARG A 153 -8.83 11.14 4.40
CA ARG A 153 -10.19 11.18 4.95
C ARG A 153 -10.22 12.17 6.11
N HIS A 154 -11.30 12.95 6.21
CA HIS A 154 -11.46 13.89 7.31
C HIS A 154 -11.35 13.15 8.67
N GLU A 155 -10.62 13.73 9.63
CA GLU A 155 -10.40 13.22 10.99
C GLU A 155 -9.68 11.87 11.14
N LYS A 156 -9.21 11.26 10.05
CA LYS A 156 -8.50 9.97 10.10
C LYS A 156 -7.00 10.16 9.88
N LYS A 157 -6.20 9.73 10.87
CA LYS A 157 -4.74 9.66 10.78
C LYS A 157 -4.29 8.78 9.60
N THR A 158 -3.27 9.19 8.87
CA THR A 158 -2.61 8.35 7.87
C THR A 158 -1.71 7.31 8.52
N VAL A 159 -1.20 6.40 7.70
CA VAL A 159 -0.16 5.45 8.14
C VAL A 159 1.08 6.16 8.63
N PHE A 160 1.47 7.25 7.95
CA PHE A 160 2.65 8.02 8.31
C PHE A 160 2.44 8.80 9.61
N ASP A 161 1.23 9.33 9.84
CA ASP A 161 0.86 9.98 11.10
C ASP A 161 0.92 9.00 12.28
N ILE A 162 0.39 7.79 12.11
CA ILE A 162 0.36 6.75 13.16
C ILE A 162 1.78 6.26 13.48
N LEU A 163 2.59 6.03 12.45
CA LEU A 163 3.97 5.55 12.61
C LEU A 163 4.94 6.66 13.02
N GLY A 164 4.48 7.91 13.18
CA GLY A 164 5.35 9.03 13.51
C GLY A 164 6.44 9.25 12.46
N VAL A 165 6.18 8.92 11.20
CA VAL A 165 7.07 9.26 10.08
C VAL A 165 6.90 10.76 9.80
N VAL A 166 7.38 11.55 10.76
CA VAL A 166 7.46 13.00 10.65
C VAL A 166 8.45 13.32 9.52
N TYR A 167 8.16 14.38 8.77
CA TYR A 167 8.97 14.97 7.70
C TYR A 167 10.35 15.49 8.15
N ASN A 168 11.00 14.85 9.13
CA ASN A 168 12.26 15.20 9.77
C ASN A 168 13.49 14.71 8.99
N PHE A 169 13.46 14.76 7.65
CA PHE A 169 14.69 14.57 6.86
C PHE A 169 15.47 15.88 6.63
N SER A 170 15.02 17.00 7.20
CA SER A 170 15.70 18.31 7.10
C SER A 170 16.54 18.67 8.33
N MET A 171 17.20 17.71 8.98
CA MET A 171 18.14 18.01 10.07
C MET A 171 19.45 17.21 10.06
N SER A 172 19.67 16.29 9.11
CA SER A 172 20.92 15.52 9.02
C SER A 172 21.79 15.85 7.78
N HIS A 173 21.50 16.92 7.04
CA HIS A 173 22.34 17.37 5.90
C HIS A 173 22.87 18.81 6.02
N ASN A 174 22.72 19.48 7.18
CA ASN A 174 23.24 20.84 7.40
C ASN A 174 24.43 20.92 8.37
N HIS A 175 25.12 19.81 8.65
CA HIS A 175 26.38 19.82 9.39
C HIS A 175 27.47 19.05 8.65
N VAL A 176 27.84 19.50 7.46
CA VAL A 176 29.21 19.43 6.94
C VAL A 176 29.42 20.65 6.02
N ALA A 177 29.81 21.76 6.62
CA ALA A 177 30.53 22.87 5.98
C ALA A 177 31.39 23.51 7.07
#